data_AF-A0A251R046-F1
#
_entry.id   AF-A0A251R046-F1
#
_cell.length_a   1.000
_cell.length_b   1.000
_cell.length_c   1.000
_cell.angle_alpha   90.00
_cell.angle_beta   90.00
_cell.angle_gamma   90.00
#
_symmetry.space_group_name_H-M   'P 1'
#
loop_
_entity.id
_entity.type
_entity.pdbx_description
1 polymer ?
#
loop_
_entity_poly.entity_id
_entity_poly.type
_entity_poly.pdbx_seq_one_letter_code
_entity_poly.pdbx_strand_id
1 'polypeptide(L)'
;MQMISKASCAMASFPCSKGRSGLCVWPGMRQLCLRKGLLYGFMQLLSTPLKTLRGGASRSLRVAKFCSVVNMSPSLHIELVPCLRDNYAYLLHDVDTGTVGVVDPSEAVPIIDALSKKNRNLTYILNTHHHHDHTGGNAELKARYGAKVIGSGIDKDRIPGIDIVLNDGDKWMFAGHEVHVMETPGHTRGHISFYFPGSGAIFTGDTLFSLSCGKLFEGTPEQMQSSLSKIMSLPDDTDIYCGHEYTLNLRMRHFSPMQHMSPIFATRACLRFQPH
;
A
#
# COMPACT_ATOMS: atom_id res chain seq x y z
N MET A 1 -6.83 73.05 -4.01
CA MET A 1 -7.35 72.44 -5.26
C MET A 1 -7.20 70.93 -5.11
N GLN A 2 -8.29 70.24 -4.74
CA GLN A 2 -9.09 69.36 -5.63
C GLN A 2 -8.32 68.07 -6.00
N MET A 3 -8.83 66.84 -5.86
CA MET A 3 -10.09 66.30 -5.36
C MET A 3 -9.86 64.86 -4.87
N ILE A 4 -10.62 64.49 -3.86
CA ILE A 4 -10.85 63.14 -3.36
C ILE A 4 -11.85 62.45 -4.28
N SER A 5 -11.63 61.17 -4.61
CA SER A 5 -12.69 60.28 -5.10
C SER A 5 -12.80 59.06 -4.19
N LYS A 6 -14.01 58.87 -3.65
CA LYS A 6 -14.47 57.78 -2.80
C LYS A 6 -14.95 56.62 -3.67
N ALA A 7 -14.78 55.39 -3.18
CA ALA A 7 -15.77 54.34 -3.39
C ALA A 7 -15.75 53.37 -2.20
N SER A 8 -16.76 53.48 -1.35
CA SER A 8 -17.14 52.51 -0.33
C SER A 8 -18.06 51.47 -0.96
N CYS A 9 -17.99 50.21 -0.53
CA CYS A 9 -19.15 49.32 -0.62
C CYS A 9 -19.29 48.55 0.70
N ALA A 10 -20.54 48.47 1.14
CA ALA A 10 -20.96 48.32 2.52
C ALA A 10 -21.12 46.86 2.95
N MET A 11 -21.01 46.66 4.26
CA MET A 11 -21.53 45.49 4.98
C MET A 11 -23.05 45.39 4.83
N ALA A 12 -23.54 44.18 4.63
CA ALA A 12 -24.93 43.82 4.85
C ALA A 12 -24.99 42.64 5.84
N SER A 13 -25.33 42.97 7.08
CA SER A 13 -25.75 42.07 8.14
C SER A 13 -27.28 41.95 8.14
N PHE A 14 -27.82 40.74 8.27
CA PHE A 14 -29.23 40.47 8.56
C PHE A 14 -29.37 39.10 9.27
N PRO A 15 -30.47 38.83 10.01
CA PRO A 15 -30.39 38.69 11.46
C PRO A 15 -30.72 37.29 11.99
N CYS A 16 -30.37 37.10 13.26
CA CYS A 16 -30.77 36.02 14.14
C CYS A 16 -32.30 35.98 14.34
N SER A 17 -32.91 34.79 14.28
CA SER A 17 -34.19 34.53 14.93
C SER A 17 -34.15 33.20 15.69
N LYS A 18 -34.57 33.27 16.95
CA LYS A 18 -34.79 32.18 17.89
C LYS A 18 -36.20 31.60 17.69
N GLY A 19 -36.35 30.29 17.88
CA GLY A 19 -37.64 29.63 18.13
C GLY A 19 -37.44 28.11 18.21
N ARG A 20 -37.17 27.58 19.42
CA ARG A 20 -38.11 26.92 20.35
C ARG A 20 -38.41 25.44 20.01
N SER A 21 -37.87 24.59 20.89
CA SER A 21 -38.52 23.47 21.59
C SER A 21 -39.30 22.43 20.78
N GLY A 22 -38.81 21.19 20.83
CA GLY A 22 -39.56 19.98 20.49
C GLY A 22 -38.88 18.72 20.98
N LEU A 23 -38.99 18.44 22.28
CA LEU A 23 -38.83 17.09 22.84
C LEU A 23 -39.93 16.20 22.25
N CYS A 24 -39.56 15.03 21.74
CA CYS A 24 -40.50 13.91 21.60
C CYS A 24 -39.81 12.63 22.07
N VAL A 25 -40.06 12.31 23.34
CA VAL A 25 -39.91 11.00 23.96
C VAL A 25 -41.26 10.31 23.83
N TRP A 26 -41.30 9.01 23.48
CA TRP A 26 -42.23 7.97 23.96
C TRP A 26 -42.09 6.67 23.14
N PRO A 27 -42.55 5.49 23.60
CA PRO A 27 -42.10 4.74 24.78
C PRO A 27 -41.78 3.27 24.42
N GLY A 28 -41.24 2.52 25.38
CA GLY A 28 -40.75 1.15 25.17
C GLY A 28 -41.79 0.04 25.04
N MET A 29 -41.31 -1.14 24.66
CA MET A 29 -41.91 -2.43 25.01
C MET A 29 -40.80 -3.39 25.49
N ARG A 30 -41.01 -3.90 26.70
CA ARG A 30 -40.34 -5.08 27.27
C ARG A 30 -41.10 -6.33 26.84
N GLN A 31 -40.38 -7.42 26.59
CA GLN A 31 -40.73 -8.80 27.00
C GLN A 31 -39.47 -9.67 26.77
N LEU A 32 -38.71 -10.01 27.81
CA LEU A 32 -38.83 -11.23 28.65
C LEU A 32 -38.63 -12.56 27.90
N CYS A 33 -37.44 -13.13 28.17
CA CYS A 33 -37.06 -14.54 28.33
C CYS A 33 -37.80 -15.64 27.57
N LEU A 34 -37.03 -16.54 26.94
CA LEU A 34 -37.12 -17.98 27.20
C LEU A 34 -35.81 -18.71 26.84
N ARG A 35 -35.50 -19.69 27.71
CA ARG A 35 -34.31 -20.54 27.81
C ARG A 35 -34.09 -21.48 26.62
N LYS A 36 -32.82 -21.88 26.44
CA LYS A 36 -32.25 -23.26 26.37
C LYS A 36 -30.87 -23.12 25.69
N GLY A 37 -29.71 -23.50 26.25
CA GLY A 37 -29.41 -24.67 27.07
C GLY A 37 -29.02 -25.84 26.16
N LEU A 38 -27.76 -25.92 25.71
CA LEU A 38 -27.20 -27.15 25.17
C LEU A 38 -25.73 -27.29 25.61
N LEU A 39 -25.51 -28.23 26.51
CA LEU A 39 -24.21 -28.77 26.86
C LEU A 39 -23.68 -29.61 25.69
N TYR A 40 -22.41 -29.45 25.33
CA TYR A 40 -21.67 -30.51 24.62
C TYR A 40 -20.85 -31.29 25.65
N GLY A 41 -21.27 -32.53 25.87
CA GLY A 41 -20.70 -33.47 26.80
C GLY A 41 -19.43 -34.13 26.28
N PHE A 42 -18.51 -34.31 27.22
CA PHE A 42 -17.48 -35.35 27.24
C PHE A 42 -18.05 -36.72 26.84
N MET A 43 -17.37 -37.42 25.94
CA MET A 43 -17.44 -38.88 25.84
C MET A 43 -16.03 -39.43 25.78
N GLN A 44 -15.68 -40.15 26.83
CA GLN A 44 -14.46 -40.93 26.99
C GLN A 44 -14.82 -42.42 26.93
N LEU A 45 -13.84 -43.20 26.46
CA LEU A 45 -13.70 -44.66 26.53
C LEU A 45 -14.52 -45.51 25.54
N LEU A 46 -13.80 -46.33 24.78
CA LEU A 46 -13.64 -47.76 25.12
C LEU A 46 -12.43 -48.35 24.39
N SER A 47 -11.43 -48.76 25.18
CA SER A 47 -10.29 -49.57 24.79
C SER A 47 -10.62 -51.05 24.97
N THR A 48 -10.44 -51.86 23.93
CA THR A 48 -10.43 -53.33 24.01
C THR A 48 -9.04 -53.88 23.73
N PRO A 49 -8.50 -54.83 24.52
CA PRO A 49 -7.23 -55.47 24.21
C PRO A 49 -7.44 -56.78 23.43
N LEU A 50 -6.72 -56.98 22.33
CA LEU A 50 -6.59 -58.30 21.71
C LEU A 50 -5.16 -58.84 21.92
N LYS A 51 -5.09 -60.04 22.50
CA LYS A 51 -3.86 -60.77 22.80
C LYS A 51 -3.28 -61.44 21.55
N THR A 52 -1.98 -61.21 21.35
CA THR A 52 -0.90 -62.10 20.84
C THR A 52 -1.20 -63.25 19.90
N LEU A 53 -0.52 -63.25 18.73
CA LEU A 53 0.10 -64.44 18.14
C LEU A 53 1.44 -64.07 17.45
N ARG A 54 2.39 -65.00 17.55
CA ARG A 54 3.81 -64.97 17.15
C ARG A 54 4.04 -64.75 15.65
N GLY A 55 5.14 -64.04 15.35
CA GLY A 55 6.14 -64.48 14.38
C GLY A 55 6.02 -63.93 12.95
N GLY A 56 7.06 -63.22 12.51
CA GLY A 56 7.27 -62.91 11.09
C GLY A 56 7.59 -61.43 10.86
N ALA A 57 8.84 -61.15 10.49
CA ALA A 57 9.33 -59.83 10.15
C ALA A 57 8.42 -59.12 9.12
N SER A 58 7.86 -57.97 9.50
CA SER A 58 7.19 -57.08 8.56
C SER A 58 7.78 -55.68 8.70
N ARG A 59 8.32 -55.21 7.57
CA ARG A 59 8.90 -53.88 7.39
C ARG A 59 7.92 -52.82 7.88
N SER A 60 8.35 -52.01 8.84
CA SER A 60 7.66 -50.78 9.23
C SER A 60 7.73 -49.79 8.06
N LEU A 61 6.75 -49.84 7.17
CA LEU A 61 6.47 -48.75 6.25
C LEU A 61 5.88 -47.61 7.08
N ARG A 62 6.75 -46.74 7.59
CA ARG A 62 6.35 -45.40 8.02
C ARG A 62 5.77 -44.71 6.79
N VAL A 63 4.45 -44.66 6.70
CA VAL A 63 3.77 -43.68 5.85
C VAL A 63 3.99 -42.34 6.54
N ALA A 64 5.15 -41.74 6.28
CA ALA A 64 5.34 -40.32 6.50
C ALA A 64 4.38 -39.65 5.53
N LYS A 65 3.21 -39.26 6.04
CA LYS A 65 2.31 -38.34 5.38
C LYS A 65 3.05 -37.00 5.33
N PHE A 66 3.95 -36.88 4.36
CA PHE A 66 4.47 -35.62 3.89
C PHE A 66 3.26 -34.87 3.34
N CYS A 67 2.59 -34.10 4.19
CA CYS A 67 1.91 -32.91 3.74
C CYS A 67 3.02 -32.05 3.14
N SER A 68 3.25 -32.22 1.84
CA SER A 68 3.92 -31.21 1.04
C SER A 68 3.00 -30.00 1.16
N VAL A 69 3.34 -29.09 2.06
CA VAL A 69 2.81 -27.74 2.02
C VAL A 69 3.35 -27.21 0.72
N VAL A 70 2.54 -27.32 -0.32
CA VAL A 70 2.82 -26.72 -1.61
C VAL A 70 3.05 -25.26 -1.28
N ASN A 71 4.28 -24.82 -1.49
CA ASN A 71 4.68 -23.42 -1.40
C ASN A 71 3.95 -22.71 -2.55
N MET A 72 2.65 -22.48 -2.39
CA MET A 72 1.92 -21.59 -3.27
C MET A 72 2.48 -20.23 -2.95
N SER A 73 3.29 -19.68 -3.86
CA SER A 73 3.60 -18.26 -3.82
C SER A 73 2.24 -17.56 -3.79
N PRO A 74 1.90 -16.85 -2.71
CA PRO A 74 0.62 -16.18 -2.66
C PRO A 74 0.54 -15.23 -3.86
N SER A 75 -0.60 -15.20 -4.54
CA SER A 75 -0.71 -14.47 -5.80
C SER A 75 -1.05 -13.00 -5.54
N LEU A 76 -0.07 -12.13 -5.72
CA LEU A 76 -0.25 -10.67 -5.64
C LEU A 76 -0.57 -10.14 -7.05
N HIS A 77 -1.75 -9.57 -7.22
CA HIS A 77 -2.11 -8.87 -8.45
C HIS A 77 -1.92 -7.37 -8.29
N ILE A 78 -1.10 -6.77 -9.15
CA ILE A 78 -0.78 -5.34 -9.15
C ILE A 78 -1.59 -4.65 -10.25
N GLU A 79 -2.38 -3.64 -9.87
CA GLU A 79 -3.20 -2.84 -10.78
C GLU A 79 -2.75 -1.38 -10.72
N LEU A 80 -2.33 -0.84 -11.86
CA LEU A 80 -1.96 0.56 -12.02
C LEU A 80 -3.22 1.42 -12.12
N VAL A 81 -3.27 2.49 -11.32
CA VAL A 81 -4.35 3.49 -11.31
C VAL A 81 -3.76 4.86 -11.65
N PRO A 82 -4.04 5.39 -12.86
CA PRO A 82 -3.61 6.74 -13.22
C PRO A 82 -4.28 7.77 -12.30
N CYS A 83 -3.47 8.70 -11.78
CA CYS A 83 -3.93 9.80 -10.94
C CYS A 83 -3.35 11.13 -11.43
N LEU A 84 -4.03 12.23 -11.11
CA LEU A 84 -3.63 13.57 -11.50
C LEU A 84 -3.34 13.67 -13.01
N ARG A 85 -2.13 14.09 -13.37
CA ARG A 85 -1.71 14.23 -14.77
C ARG A 85 -0.86 13.05 -15.25
N ASP A 86 0.11 12.64 -14.44
CA ASP A 86 1.11 11.66 -14.80
C ASP A 86 1.53 10.76 -13.64
N ASN A 87 0.83 10.80 -12.50
CA ASN A 87 1.12 9.95 -11.35
C ASN A 87 0.51 8.54 -11.53
N TYR A 88 1.21 7.55 -10.99
CA TYR A 88 0.72 6.20 -10.85
C TYR A 88 0.57 5.83 -9.38
N ALA A 89 -0.66 5.47 -9.00
CA ALA A 89 -0.90 4.69 -7.79
C ALA A 89 -0.99 3.20 -8.16
N TYR A 90 -0.71 2.32 -7.21
CA TYR A 90 -0.74 0.87 -7.43
C TYR A 90 -1.62 0.16 -6.42
N LEU A 91 -2.72 -0.42 -6.89
CA LEU A 91 -3.55 -1.30 -6.09
C LEU A 91 -2.93 -2.70 -6.03
N LEU A 92 -2.71 -3.18 -4.82
CA LEU A 92 -2.15 -4.49 -4.51
C LEU A 92 -3.29 -5.37 -4.03
N HIS A 93 -3.60 -6.43 -4.77
CA HIS A 93 -4.67 -7.36 -4.42
C HIS A 93 -4.08 -8.72 -4.10
N ASP A 94 -4.18 -9.12 -2.84
CA ASP A 94 -3.92 -10.51 -2.46
C ASP A 94 -5.14 -11.36 -2.76
N VAL A 95 -5.00 -12.35 -3.64
CA VAL A 95 -6.12 -13.18 -4.10
C VAL A 95 -6.61 -14.14 -3.01
N ASP A 96 -5.71 -14.60 -2.15
CA ASP A 96 -6.02 -15.64 -1.17
C ASP A 96 -6.82 -15.11 0.03
N THR A 97 -6.47 -13.93 0.52
CA THR A 97 -7.12 -13.29 1.68
C THR A 97 -8.13 -12.21 1.28
N GLY A 98 -8.08 -11.72 0.05
CA GLY A 98 -8.85 -10.55 -0.40
C GLY A 98 -8.33 -9.23 0.19
N THR A 99 -7.18 -9.22 0.86
CA THR A 99 -6.55 -8.00 1.38
C THR A 99 -6.17 -7.08 0.22
N VAL A 100 -6.49 -5.78 0.37
CA VAL A 100 -6.11 -4.77 -0.63
C VAL A 100 -5.22 -3.70 0.01
N GLY A 101 -4.13 -3.40 -0.67
CA GLY A 101 -3.26 -2.25 -0.40
C GLY A 101 -3.31 -1.25 -1.55
N VAL A 102 -2.94 -0.01 -1.29
CA VAL A 102 -2.64 0.98 -2.33
C VAL A 102 -1.29 1.62 -2.05
N VAL A 103 -0.43 1.70 -3.06
CA VAL A 103 0.81 2.46 -3.01
C VAL A 103 0.57 3.83 -3.61
N ASP A 104 1.01 4.88 -2.90
CA ASP A 104 1.03 6.29 -3.30
C ASP A 104 -0.29 6.83 -3.87
N PRO A 105 -1.41 6.80 -3.11
CA PRO A 105 -2.67 7.36 -3.57
C PRO A 105 -2.60 8.90 -3.63
N SER A 106 -2.31 9.44 -4.82
CA SER A 106 -2.27 10.89 -5.08
C SER A 106 -3.58 11.59 -4.69
N GLU A 107 -4.70 10.97 -5.05
CA GLU A 107 -6.07 11.44 -4.81
C GLU A 107 -6.96 10.23 -4.50
N ALA A 108 -8.00 10.44 -3.69
CA ALA A 108 -8.83 9.34 -3.20
C ALA A 108 -9.79 8.79 -4.28
N VAL A 109 -10.34 9.67 -5.13
CA VAL A 109 -11.43 9.32 -6.06
C VAL A 109 -11.07 8.19 -7.03
N PRO A 110 -9.93 8.21 -7.76
CA PRO A 110 -9.57 7.12 -8.66
C PRO A 110 -9.45 5.76 -7.96
N ILE A 111 -8.93 5.77 -6.72
CA ILE A 111 -8.78 4.57 -5.90
C ILE A 111 -10.16 4.05 -5.47
N ILE A 112 -11.03 4.95 -4.99
CA ILE A 112 -12.40 4.61 -4.58
C ILE A 112 -13.18 4.00 -5.75
N ASP A 113 -13.06 4.58 -6.95
CA ASP A 113 -13.73 4.09 -8.15
C ASP A 113 -13.24 2.69 -8.55
N ALA A 114 -11.93 2.47 -8.53
CA ALA A 114 -11.33 1.17 -8.84
C ALA A 114 -11.75 0.08 -7.84
N LEU A 115 -11.78 0.40 -6.54
CA LEU A 115 -12.25 -0.51 -5.49
C LEU A 115 -13.74 -0.82 -5.62
N SER A 116 -14.56 0.21 -5.87
CA SER A 116 -16.02 0.08 -5.95
C SER A 116 -16.46 -0.78 -7.12
N LYS A 117 -15.80 -0.68 -8.28
CA LYS A 117 -16.06 -1.54 -9.46
C LYS A 117 -15.92 -3.03 -9.17
N LYS A 118 -15.07 -3.41 -8.21
CA LYS A 118 -14.78 -4.79 -7.82
C LYS A 118 -15.37 -5.18 -6.46
N ASN A 119 -16.15 -4.28 -5.84
CA ASN A 119 -16.72 -4.43 -4.50
C ASN A 119 -15.68 -4.85 -3.44
N ARG A 120 -14.49 -4.21 -3.46
CA ARG A 120 -13.38 -4.49 -2.54
C ARG A 120 -13.25 -3.37 -1.49
N ASN A 121 -12.71 -3.73 -0.33
CA ASN A 121 -12.39 -2.79 0.74
C ASN A 121 -10.87 -2.57 0.81
N LEU A 122 -10.43 -1.39 1.24
CA LEU A 122 -9.02 -1.05 1.39
C LEU A 122 -8.51 -1.34 2.80
N THR A 123 -7.40 -2.08 2.90
CA THR A 123 -6.78 -2.45 4.19
C THR A 123 -5.57 -1.58 4.50
N TYR A 124 -4.71 -1.34 3.51
CA TYR A 124 -3.43 -0.64 3.71
C TYR A 124 -3.22 0.47 2.69
N ILE A 125 -2.56 1.55 3.13
CA ILE A 125 -2.03 2.62 2.28
C ILE A 125 -0.52 2.65 2.54
N LEU A 126 0.29 2.51 1.50
CA LEU A 126 1.74 2.53 1.57
C LEU A 126 2.23 3.80 0.86
N ASN A 127 2.97 4.66 1.56
CA ASN A 127 3.55 5.85 0.96
C ASN A 127 5.07 5.72 0.86
N THR A 128 5.61 5.94 -0.34
CA THR A 128 7.05 5.94 -0.61
C THR A 128 7.72 7.17 0.00
N HIS A 129 7.06 8.32 -0.07
CA HIS A 129 7.54 9.58 0.51
C HIS A 129 6.38 10.56 0.78
N HIS A 130 6.70 11.72 1.36
CA HIS A 130 5.71 12.66 1.88
C HIS A 130 5.14 13.68 0.88
N HIS A 131 5.56 13.69 -0.40
CA HIS A 131 5.01 14.68 -1.33
C HIS A 131 3.50 14.50 -1.52
N HIS A 132 2.82 15.61 -1.77
CA HIS A 132 1.36 15.65 -1.76
C HIS A 132 0.76 14.80 -2.86
N ASP A 133 1.37 14.75 -4.03
CA ASP A 133 0.96 13.93 -5.16
C ASP A 133 1.19 12.41 -4.94
N HIS A 134 1.74 11.99 -3.80
CA HIS A 134 1.81 10.58 -3.37
C HIS A 134 0.97 10.30 -2.12
N THR A 135 0.51 11.34 -1.41
CA THR A 135 -0.13 11.23 -0.09
C THR A 135 -1.49 11.91 0.00
N GLY A 136 -1.91 12.65 -1.04
CA GLY A 136 -3.09 13.51 -1.02
C GLY A 136 -4.38 12.75 -0.76
N GLY A 137 -4.47 11.48 -1.17
CA GLY A 137 -5.60 10.61 -0.92
C GLY A 137 -5.64 9.98 0.49
N ASN A 138 -4.56 10.06 1.27
CA ASN A 138 -4.42 9.30 2.52
C ASN A 138 -5.56 9.52 3.51
N ALA A 139 -5.85 10.79 3.83
CA ALA A 139 -6.80 11.13 4.90
C ALA A 139 -8.21 10.67 4.56
N GLU A 140 -8.66 10.88 3.32
CA GLU A 140 -9.98 10.46 2.86
C GLU A 140 -10.10 8.94 2.78
N LEU A 141 -9.12 8.26 2.18
CA LEU A 141 -9.13 6.79 2.07
C LEU A 141 -9.10 6.12 3.44
N LYS A 142 -8.29 6.64 4.38
CA LYS A 142 -8.27 6.19 5.77
C LYS A 142 -9.62 6.39 6.45
N ALA A 143 -10.22 7.58 6.32
CA ALA A 143 -11.52 7.88 6.93
C ALA A 143 -12.64 7.00 6.36
N ARG A 144 -12.61 6.73 5.05
CA ARG A 144 -13.64 5.95 4.35
C ARG A 144 -13.57 4.46 4.64
N TYR A 145 -12.37 3.88 4.65
CA TYR A 145 -12.18 2.43 4.70
C TYR A 145 -11.62 1.92 6.03
N GLY A 146 -11.17 2.80 6.92
CA GLY A 146 -10.45 2.41 8.13
C GLY A 146 -9.05 1.84 7.85
N ALA A 147 -8.52 2.10 6.65
CA ALA A 147 -7.21 1.60 6.22
C ALA A 147 -6.07 2.09 7.12
N LYS A 148 -5.02 1.29 7.25
CA LYS A 148 -3.79 1.67 7.97
C LYS A 148 -2.78 2.29 7.02
N VAL A 149 -2.31 3.47 7.36
CA VAL A 149 -1.29 4.19 6.58
C VAL A 149 0.09 3.78 7.05
N ILE A 150 0.96 3.45 6.10
CA ILE A 150 2.29 2.90 6.29
C ILE A 150 3.28 3.82 5.59
N GLY A 151 4.38 4.15 6.27
CA GLY A 151 5.41 5.00 5.70
C GLY A 151 6.71 4.99 6.48
N SER A 152 7.65 5.81 6.02
CA SER A 152 8.98 5.94 6.62
C SER A 152 8.95 6.56 8.01
N GLY A 153 9.79 6.07 8.91
CA GLY A 153 10.00 6.65 10.23
C GLY A 153 10.63 8.03 10.20
N ILE A 154 11.46 8.30 9.20
CA ILE A 154 12.03 9.64 8.96
C ILE A 154 10.92 10.65 8.61
N ASP A 155 9.88 10.20 7.91
CA ASP A 155 8.75 11.02 7.46
C ASP A 155 7.48 10.85 8.30
N LYS A 156 7.59 10.30 9.51
CA LYS A 156 6.44 10.06 10.40
C LYS A 156 5.55 11.30 10.58
N ASP A 157 6.15 12.47 10.78
CA ASP A 157 5.40 13.71 11.00
C ASP A 157 5.01 14.42 9.68
N ARG A 158 5.44 13.88 8.53
CA ARG A 158 5.20 14.44 7.19
C ARG A 158 4.20 13.64 6.36
N ILE A 159 4.01 12.35 6.66
CA ILE A 159 3.04 11.49 5.99
C ILE A 159 1.67 11.61 6.69
N PRO A 160 0.63 12.15 6.00
CA PRO A 160 -0.68 12.35 6.61
C PRO A 160 -1.31 11.05 7.07
N GLY A 161 -1.61 10.99 8.37
CA GLY A 161 -2.38 9.89 8.96
C GLY A 161 -1.61 8.59 9.15
N ILE A 162 -0.27 8.59 9.13
CA ILE A 162 0.55 7.40 9.35
C ILE A 162 0.15 6.64 10.63
N ASP A 163 0.02 5.32 10.53
CA ASP A 163 -0.28 4.40 11.63
C ASP A 163 0.91 3.46 11.92
N ILE A 164 1.58 3.00 10.85
CA ILE A 164 2.67 2.03 10.91
C ILE A 164 3.92 2.71 10.34
N VAL A 165 4.97 2.71 11.13
CA VAL A 165 6.26 3.32 10.80
C VAL A 165 7.26 2.22 10.51
N LEU A 166 7.99 2.34 9.40
CA LEU A 166 9.02 1.41 8.95
C LEU A 166 10.35 2.14 8.71
N ASN A 167 11.47 1.44 8.87
CA ASN A 167 12.84 1.93 8.70
C ASN A 167 13.63 1.06 7.72
N ASP A 168 14.84 1.49 7.33
CA ASP A 168 15.71 0.70 6.44
C ASP A 168 15.91 -0.74 6.95
N GLY A 169 15.74 -1.72 6.06
CA GLY A 169 15.93 -3.14 6.35
C GLY A 169 14.78 -3.81 7.10
N ASP A 170 13.74 -3.07 7.48
CA ASP A 170 12.55 -3.68 8.08
C ASP A 170 11.87 -4.64 7.11
N LYS A 171 11.31 -5.72 7.69
CA LYS A 171 10.46 -6.69 7.00
C LYS A 171 9.05 -6.57 7.51
N TRP A 172 8.12 -6.25 6.62
CA TRP A 172 6.69 -6.14 6.91
C TRP A 172 5.90 -7.21 6.17
N MET A 173 4.72 -7.58 6.67
CA MET A 173 3.89 -8.63 6.07
C MET A 173 2.61 -8.04 5.48
N PHE A 174 2.49 -8.06 4.16
CA PHE A 174 1.25 -7.77 3.44
C PHE A 174 0.51 -9.08 3.20
N ALA A 175 -0.48 -9.44 4.02
CA ALA A 175 -1.28 -10.66 3.82
C ALA A 175 -0.47 -11.96 3.61
N GLY A 176 0.69 -12.09 4.26
CA GLY A 176 1.59 -13.24 4.11
C GLY A 176 2.70 -13.06 3.07
N HIS A 177 2.67 -11.97 2.30
CA HIS A 177 3.77 -11.54 1.44
C HIS A 177 4.78 -10.75 2.25
N GLU A 178 6.04 -11.20 2.28
CA GLU A 178 7.13 -10.44 2.89
C GLU A 178 7.43 -9.20 2.03
N VAL A 179 7.50 -8.04 2.67
CA VAL A 179 7.84 -6.74 2.07
C VAL A 179 9.13 -6.26 2.71
N HIS A 180 10.17 -6.05 1.91
CA HIS A 180 11.43 -5.47 2.35
C HIS A 180 11.38 -3.96 2.15
N VAL A 181 11.63 -3.23 3.24
CA VAL A 181 11.68 -1.78 3.23
C VAL A 181 13.11 -1.35 2.98
N MET A 182 13.30 -0.52 1.96
CA MET A 182 14.61 -0.01 1.56
C MET A 182 14.58 1.51 1.63
N GLU A 183 15.35 2.12 2.52
CA GLU A 183 15.57 3.57 2.47
C GLU A 183 16.34 3.93 1.21
N THR A 184 15.76 4.85 0.46
CA THR A 184 16.21 5.30 -0.84
C THR A 184 16.31 6.84 -0.89
N PRO A 185 17.07 7.46 0.03
CA PRO A 185 17.19 8.92 0.07
C PRO A 185 17.79 9.48 -1.22
N GLY A 186 17.36 10.69 -1.59
CA GLY A 186 17.84 11.39 -2.78
C GLY A 186 16.81 12.41 -3.23
N HIS A 187 15.67 11.94 -3.69
CA HIS A 187 14.53 12.80 -4.02
C HIS A 187 14.04 13.55 -2.77
N THR A 188 13.67 12.80 -1.73
CA THR A 188 13.47 13.28 -0.37
C THR A 188 14.40 12.51 0.58
N ARG A 189 14.61 13.01 1.80
CA ARG A 189 15.49 12.35 2.79
C ARG A 189 14.83 11.15 3.47
N GLY A 190 13.50 11.10 3.50
CA GLY A 190 12.72 10.03 4.12
C GLY A 190 12.17 9.01 3.13
N HIS A 191 12.55 9.10 1.85
CA HIS A 191 12.04 8.22 0.80
C HIS A 191 12.37 6.75 1.10
N ILE A 192 11.36 5.88 0.98
CA ILE A 192 11.50 4.42 1.06
C ILE A 192 10.91 3.77 -0.20
N SER A 193 11.51 2.64 -0.59
CA SER A 193 11.01 1.74 -1.61
C SER A 193 10.51 0.44 -0.97
N PHE A 194 9.45 -0.13 -1.52
CA PHE A 194 8.85 -1.39 -1.03
C PHE A 194 9.15 -2.52 -2.01
N TYR A 195 9.99 -3.47 -1.62
CA TYR A 195 10.33 -4.63 -2.43
C TYR A 195 9.55 -5.87 -1.97
N PHE A 196 8.81 -6.49 -2.89
CA PHE A 196 8.05 -7.72 -2.72
C PHE A 196 8.82 -8.86 -3.41
N PRO A 197 9.78 -9.52 -2.74
CA PRO A 197 10.60 -10.59 -3.35
C PRO A 197 9.76 -11.73 -3.90
N GLY A 198 8.68 -12.14 -3.22
CA GLY A 198 7.80 -13.21 -3.68
C GLY A 198 7.06 -12.90 -4.97
N SER A 199 6.92 -11.62 -5.33
CA SER A 199 6.29 -11.16 -6.56
C SER A 199 7.29 -10.62 -7.58
N GLY A 200 8.58 -10.57 -7.25
CA GLY A 200 9.61 -9.93 -8.07
C GLY A 200 9.26 -8.48 -8.39
N ALA A 201 8.70 -7.71 -7.45
CA ALA A 201 8.19 -6.36 -7.72
C ALA A 201 8.76 -5.34 -6.73
N ILE A 202 9.14 -4.15 -7.20
CA ILE A 202 9.54 -3.03 -6.34
C ILE A 202 8.77 -1.75 -6.67
N PHE A 203 8.25 -1.11 -5.63
CA PHE A 203 7.66 0.23 -5.71
C PHE A 203 8.71 1.26 -5.33
N THR A 204 9.09 2.11 -6.28
CA THR A 204 10.27 2.99 -6.19
C THR A 204 9.94 4.45 -6.01
N GLY A 205 8.65 4.81 -6.01
CA GLY A 205 8.18 6.20 -5.93
C GLY A 205 8.96 7.07 -6.91
N ASP A 206 9.60 8.10 -6.38
CA ASP A 206 10.33 9.10 -7.14
C ASP A 206 11.84 8.92 -7.09
N THR A 207 12.33 7.78 -6.58
CA THR A 207 13.76 7.49 -6.63
C THR A 207 14.20 7.11 -8.03
N LEU A 208 13.51 6.16 -8.65
CA LEU A 208 13.85 5.60 -9.96
C LEU A 208 12.64 5.61 -10.88
N PHE A 209 12.80 6.15 -12.08
CA PHE A 209 11.82 6.11 -13.15
C PHE A 209 12.36 5.33 -14.34
N SER A 210 11.54 5.20 -15.39
CA SER A 210 12.07 4.79 -16.67
C SER A 210 13.07 5.78 -17.25
N LEU A 211 14.28 5.29 -17.46
CA LEU A 211 15.41 6.00 -18.06
C LEU A 211 15.89 7.24 -17.26
N SER A 212 15.42 7.45 -16.03
CA SER A 212 15.77 8.62 -15.21
C SER A 212 15.61 8.36 -13.71
N CYS A 213 15.96 9.36 -12.90
CA CYS A 213 15.75 9.36 -11.45
C CYS A 213 15.07 10.65 -11.01
N GLY A 214 14.58 10.68 -9.77
CA GLY A 214 13.99 11.87 -9.17
C GLY A 214 14.94 13.06 -9.13
N LYS A 215 14.36 14.26 -9.21
CA LYS A 215 15.09 15.47 -8.85
C LYS A 215 15.48 15.43 -7.38
N LEU A 216 16.65 15.95 -7.05
CA LEU A 216 17.17 16.01 -5.69
C LEU A 216 16.60 17.23 -4.97
N PHE A 217 15.46 17.08 -4.29
CA PHE A 217 14.88 18.18 -3.50
C PHE A 217 15.48 18.28 -2.10
N GLU A 218 15.76 17.13 -1.47
CA GLU A 218 16.29 17.10 -0.09
C GLU A 218 17.60 16.32 0.07
N GLY A 219 17.98 15.51 -0.92
CA GLY A 219 19.18 14.67 -0.87
C GLY A 219 20.34 15.18 -1.73
N THR A 220 21.42 14.40 -1.71
CA THR A 220 22.66 14.63 -2.47
C THR A 220 22.79 13.66 -3.65
N PRO A 221 23.61 13.97 -4.67
CA PRO A 221 23.90 13.04 -5.75
C PRO A 221 24.44 11.69 -5.26
N GLU A 222 25.27 11.70 -4.21
CA GLU A 222 25.86 10.51 -3.60
C GLU A 222 24.79 9.62 -2.95
N GLN A 223 23.83 10.24 -2.26
CA GLN A 223 22.68 9.52 -1.70
C GLN A 223 21.84 8.89 -2.80
N MET A 224 21.48 9.65 -3.85
CA MET A 224 20.72 9.11 -4.98
C MET A 224 21.47 7.97 -5.67
N GLN A 225 22.78 8.12 -5.92
CA GLN A 225 23.59 7.05 -6.50
C GLN A 225 23.60 5.79 -5.64
N SER A 226 23.73 5.94 -4.31
CA SER A 226 23.67 4.82 -3.38
C SER A 226 22.29 4.12 -3.42
N SER A 227 21.21 4.90 -3.37
CA SER A 227 19.82 4.42 -3.46
C SER A 227 19.56 3.65 -4.76
N LEU A 228 20.00 4.21 -5.90
CA LEU A 228 19.90 3.53 -7.18
C LEU A 228 20.73 2.25 -7.21
N SER A 229 21.92 2.24 -6.61
CA SER A 229 22.77 1.04 -6.52
C SER A 229 22.10 -0.05 -5.70
N LYS A 230 21.42 0.29 -4.59
CA LYS A 230 20.61 -0.67 -3.82
C LYS A 230 19.52 -1.30 -4.70
N ILE A 231 18.73 -0.50 -5.41
CA ILE A 231 17.65 -1.00 -6.28
C ILE A 231 18.21 -1.86 -7.43
N MET A 232 19.31 -1.45 -8.06
CA MET A 232 19.93 -2.20 -9.16
C MET A 232 20.60 -3.51 -8.71
N SER A 233 20.86 -3.69 -7.41
CA SER A 233 21.38 -4.95 -6.86
C SER A 233 20.31 -6.04 -6.71
N LEU A 234 19.04 -5.70 -6.90
CA LEU A 234 17.94 -6.67 -6.91
C LEU A 234 17.99 -7.58 -8.16
N PRO A 235 17.33 -8.76 -8.11
CA PRO A 235 17.29 -9.68 -9.24
C PRO A 235 16.88 -9.03 -10.56
N ASP A 236 17.46 -9.52 -11.65
CA ASP A 236 17.33 -8.95 -12.98
C ASP A 236 15.90 -8.90 -13.53
N ASP A 237 15.06 -9.82 -13.07
CA ASP A 237 13.65 -9.96 -13.40
C ASP A 237 12.72 -9.18 -12.47
N THR A 238 13.25 -8.32 -11.61
CA THR A 238 12.44 -7.46 -10.73
C THR A 238 11.71 -6.39 -11.55
N ASP A 239 10.38 -6.43 -11.55
CA ASP A 239 9.52 -5.41 -12.14
C ASP A 239 9.55 -4.12 -11.30
N ILE A 240 9.74 -2.98 -11.97
CA ILE A 240 9.84 -1.66 -11.35
C ILE A 240 8.56 -0.86 -11.56
N TYR A 241 7.95 -0.45 -10.45
CA TYR A 241 6.73 0.36 -10.38
C TYR A 241 7.10 1.74 -9.80
N CYS A 242 7.08 2.77 -10.64
CA CYS A 242 7.58 4.12 -10.32
C CYS A 242 6.46 5.16 -10.28
N GLY A 243 6.69 6.28 -9.60
CA GLY A 243 5.67 7.27 -9.26
C GLY A 243 5.02 7.99 -10.44
N HIS A 244 5.72 8.11 -11.58
CA HIS A 244 5.27 8.93 -12.71
C HIS A 244 5.51 8.32 -14.09
N GLU A 245 4.66 8.68 -15.06
CA GLU A 245 4.85 8.44 -16.49
C GLU A 245 5.78 9.48 -17.14
N TYR A 246 7.08 9.39 -16.88
CA TYR A 246 8.09 10.26 -17.50
C TYR A 246 8.79 9.65 -18.71
N THR A 247 8.43 8.43 -19.11
CA THR A 247 9.12 7.67 -20.16
C THR A 247 9.09 8.37 -21.51
N LEU A 248 7.93 8.92 -21.90
CA LEU A 248 7.77 9.60 -23.19
C LEU A 248 8.51 10.95 -23.26
N ASN A 249 8.67 11.64 -22.12
CA ASN A 249 9.32 12.95 -22.08
C ASN A 249 10.83 12.87 -22.37
N LEU A 250 11.46 11.71 -22.13
CA LEU A 250 12.88 11.48 -22.38
C LEU A 250 13.19 11.12 -23.84
N ARG A 251 12.23 10.59 -24.61
CA ARG A 251 12.40 10.41 -26.06
C ARG A 251 12.52 11.75 -26.80
N MET A 252 11.97 12.83 -26.25
CA MET A 252 11.89 14.14 -26.91
C MET A 252 12.96 15.15 -26.44
N ARG A 253 13.68 14.87 -25.35
CA ARG A 253 14.79 15.72 -24.90
C ARG A 253 16.10 15.09 -25.35
N HIS A 254 16.85 15.80 -26.19
CA HIS A 254 18.24 15.48 -26.48
C HIS A 254 18.97 15.19 -25.16
N PHE A 255 19.45 13.95 -25.03
CA PHE A 255 20.21 13.46 -23.90
C PHE A 255 21.40 14.41 -23.69
N SER A 256 21.34 15.27 -22.67
CA SER A 256 22.55 15.91 -22.15
C SER A 256 23.11 14.93 -21.14
N PRO A 257 24.22 14.23 -21.45
CA PRO A 257 24.75 13.22 -20.55
C PRO A 257 25.18 13.91 -19.25
N MET A 258 24.51 13.59 -18.13
CA MET A 258 25.20 13.60 -16.85
C MET A 258 26.37 12.62 -16.99
N GLN A 259 27.59 13.13 -16.95
CA GLN A 259 28.81 12.44 -17.40
C GLN A 259 29.21 11.18 -16.60
N HIS A 260 28.37 10.62 -15.72
CA HIS A 260 28.74 9.43 -14.93
C HIS A 260 27.60 8.42 -14.64
N MET A 261 26.54 8.36 -15.46
CA MET A 261 25.59 7.22 -15.40
C MET A 261 26.04 6.11 -16.36
N SER A 262 26.43 4.96 -15.80
CA SER A 262 26.80 3.75 -16.55
C SER A 262 25.68 3.30 -17.50
N PRO A 263 25.95 2.75 -18.69
CA PRO A 263 24.91 2.29 -19.63
C PRO A 263 23.90 1.25 -19.08
N ILE A 264 24.14 0.70 -17.87
CA ILE A 264 23.23 -0.21 -17.15
C ILE A 264 21.91 0.48 -16.73
N PHE A 265 21.89 1.80 -16.56
CA PHE A 265 20.72 2.56 -16.09
C PHE A 265 19.52 2.57 -17.06
N ALA A 266 19.70 2.16 -18.33
CA ALA A 266 18.76 2.48 -19.41
C ALA A 266 17.78 1.35 -19.80
N THR A 267 17.78 0.17 -19.19
CA THR A 267 17.03 -0.97 -19.77
C THR A 267 16.00 -1.64 -18.85
N ARG A 268 15.91 -1.26 -17.57
CA ARG A 268 15.06 -1.99 -16.59
C ARG A 268 13.68 -1.43 -16.32
N ALA A 269 13.24 -0.42 -17.04
CA ALA A 269 12.12 0.37 -16.55
C ALA A 269 10.95 0.50 -17.52
N CYS A 270 9.79 0.09 -17.01
CA CYS A 270 8.44 0.28 -17.53
C CYS A 270 8.18 -0.23 -18.96
N LEU A 271 7.98 -1.55 -19.12
CA LEU A 271 7.43 -2.13 -20.37
C LEU A 271 6.45 -3.31 -20.14
N ARG A 272 5.70 -3.36 -19.03
CA ARG A 272 4.65 -4.39 -18.86
C ARG A 272 3.21 -3.89 -18.70
N PHE A 273 2.98 -2.59 -18.70
CA PHE A 273 1.62 -2.05 -18.56
C PHE A 273 1.26 -1.11 -19.72
N GLN A 274 1.12 -1.68 -20.92
CA GLN A 274 0.21 -1.13 -21.92
C GLN A 274 -0.92 -2.14 -22.12
N PRO A 275 -2.17 -1.86 -21.70
CA PRO A 275 -3.29 -2.58 -22.25
C PRO A 275 -3.38 -2.23 -23.75
N HIS A 276 -3.57 -3.26 -24.58
CA HIS A 276 -3.90 -3.12 -26.00
C HIS A 276 -5.13 -2.25 -26.23
#